data_AF-A0A2H0N5C2-F1
#
_entry.id   AF-A0A2H0N5C2-F1
#
_cell.length_a   1.000
_cell.length_b   1.000
_cell.length_c   1.000
_cell.angle_alpha   90.00
_cell.angle_beta   90.00
_cell.angle_gamma   90.00
#
_symmetry.space_group_name_H-M   'P 1'
#
loop_
_entity.id
_entity.type
_entity.pdbx_description
1 polymer ?
#
loop_
_entity_poly.entity_id
_entity_poly.type
_entity_poly.pdbx_seq_one_letter_code
_entity_poly.pdbx_strand_id
1 'polypeptide(L)'
;MPVLNLTMYIHRAQRKGNSILKFFSMGYSQKQQDLLDFTSQRVRDLFESFPAPAHGIEHAQRVAMRIKDIAEQEGEDVFFCELLGWLHDVGRAAEFHNNPENKQHQELSYDLLRVWFREVDQFQVLSESQKLELLYGIRWHWNDRADGYKTAIILRDADKLDAMGRIGLDRIYEFCAHVPTLSVQTDLRFRYHMKDFIRTKAAQEIFEKEKLFEPIETELFTLLDEAIVPCEL
;
A
#
# COMPACT_ATOMS: atom_id res chain seq x y z
N MET A 1 -13.40 -3.10 -28.44
CA MET A 1 -13.28 -3.32 -26.98
C MET A 1 -12.92 -2.00 -26.36
N PRO A 2 -13.66 -1.47 -25.38
CA PRO A 2 -13.33 -0.16 -24.83
C PRO A 2 -12.07 -0.32 -23.99
N VAL A 3 -10.99 0.33 -24.42
CA VAL A 3 -9.73 0.39 -23.68
C VAL A 3 -9.99 1.17 -22.40
N LEU A 4 -9.63 0.61 -21.25
CA LEU A 4 -9.55 1.32 -19.96
C LEU A 4 -9.02 2.73 -20.21
N ASN A 5 -9.81 3.77 -19.95
CA ASN A 5 -9.37 5.16 -20.16
C ASN A 5 -8.51 5.61 -18.97
N LEU A 6 -7.41 4.88 -18.73
CA LEU A 6 -6.37 5.23 -17.77
C LEU A 6 -5.76 6.59 -18.11
N THR A 7 -5.96 7.09 -19.33
CA THR A 7 -5.47 8.38 -19.83
C THR A 7 -5.86 9.57 -18.96
N MET A 8 -7.01 9.53 -18.26
CA MET A 8 -7.33 10.56 -17.26
C MET A 8 -6.31 10.62 -16.11
N TYR A 9 -5.77 9.48 -15.69
CA TYR A 9 -4.72 9.38 -14.67
C TYR A 9 -3.31 9.61 -15.25
N ILE A 10 -3.16 9.55 -16.58
CA ILE A 10 -1.87 9.78 -17.27
C ILE A 10 -1.57 11.29 -17.37
N HIS A 11 -2.57 12.14 -17.59
CA HIS A 11 -2.35 13.54 -18.02
C HIS A 11 -2.65 14.63 -16.99
N ARG A 12 -3.10 14.32 -15.77
CA ARG A 12 -3.50 15.36 -14.79
C ARG A 12 -2.47 15.78 -13.74
N ALA A 13 -1.28 15.18 -13.70
CA ALA A 13 -0.23 15.50 -12.72
C ALA A 13 0.93 16.35 -13.30
N GLN A 14 0.63 17.51 -13.88
CA GLN A 14 1.66 18.51 -14.19
C GLN A 14 1.18 19.93 -13.81
N ARG A 15 1.95 20.56 -12.90
CA ARG A 15 1.88 21.94 -12.31
C ARG A 15 1.16 21.96 -10.93
N LYS A 16 1.70 22.52 -9.84
CA LYS A 16 2.67 23.63 -9.60
C LYS A 16 3.44 23.45 -8.28
N GLY A 17 4.69 23.94 -8.25
CA GLY A 17 5.32 24.56 -7.07
C GLY A 17 6.08 23.64 -6.11
N ASN A 18 7.42 23.63 -6.22
CA ASN A 18 8.33 22.94 -5.31
C ASN A 18 8.20 23.42 -3.85
N SER A 19 7.99 22.46 -2.95
CA SER A 19 8.31 22.55 -1.53
C SER A 19 9.04 21.26 -1.14
N ILE A 20 10.37 21.26 -1.30
CA ILE A 20 11.22 20.12 -0.98
C ILE A 20 11.33 20.03 0.55
N LEU A 21 10.51 19.16 1.16
CA LEU A 21 10.75 18.68 2.52
C LEU A 21 11.90 17.67 2.45
N LYS A 22 13.11 18.11 2.82
CA LYS A 22 14.28 17.24 3.00
C LYS A 22 14.04 16.31 4.19
N PHE A 23 13.63 15.08 3.93
CA PHE A 23 13.69 14.00 4.91
C PHE A 23 15.10 13.39 4.94
N PHE A 24 15.56 13.02 6.14
CA PHE A 24 16.93 12.62 6.47
C PHE A 24 17.48 11.51 5.56
N SER A 25 18.70 11.71 5.06
CA SER A 25 19.35 10.87 4.05
C SER A 25 19.81 9.52 4.58
N MET A 26 19.13 8.45 4.17
CA MET A 26 19.86 7.26 3.69
C MET A 26 20.62 7.66 2.43
N GLY A 27 21.84 7.17 2.24
CA GLY A 27 22.72 7.59 1.14
C GLY A 27 22.28 7.07 -0.22
N TYR A 28 21.10 7.45 -0.69
CA TYR A 28 20.66 7.21 -2.07
C TYR A 28 21.54 8.00 -3.03
N SER A 29 21.82 7.46 -4.20
CA SER A 29 22.40 8.24 -5.29
C SER A 29 21.44 9.37 -5.68
N GLN A 30 21.96 10.45 -6.28
CA GLN A 30 21.12 11.57 -6.71
C GLN A 30 19.97 11.10 -7.63
N LYS A 31 20.24 10.17 -8.55
CA LYS A 31 19.22 9.62 -9.45
C LYS A 31 18.12 8.85 -8.72
N GLN A 32 18.47 8.12 -7.67
CA GLN A 32 17.51 7.39 -6.83
C GLN A 32 16.64 8.36 -6.04
N GLN A 33 17.26 9.38 -5.44
CA GLN A 33 16.52 10.44 -4.74
C GLN A 33 15.56 11.17 -5.68
N ASP A 34 16.03 11.56 -6.88
CA ASP A 34 15.20 12.26 -7.87
C ASP A 34 13.99 11.40 -8.28
N LEU A 35 14.15 10.08 -8.43
CA LEU A 35 13.04 9.18 -8.75
C LEU A 35 12.05 9.05 -7.58
N LEU A 36 12.53 8.95 -6.34
CA LEU A 36 11.67 8.88 -5.15
C LEU A 36 10.88 10.18 -4.95
N ASP A 37 11.52 11.33 -5.09
CA ASP A 37 10.89 12.64 -4.99
C ASP A 37 9.81 12.79 -6.08
N PHE A 38 10.14 12.43 -7.33
CA PHE A 38 9.18 12.43 -8.42
C PHE A 38 8.01 11.48 -8.16
N THR A 39 8.29 10.25 -7.72
CA THR A 39 7.27 9.22 -7.53
C THR A 39 6.32 9.59 -6.38
N SER A 40 6.86 9.97 -5.23
CA SER A 40 6.06 10.38 -4.07
C SER A 40 5.18 11.60 -4.38
N GLN A 41 5.70 12.59 -5.11
CA GLN A 41 4.89 13.73 -5.56
C GLN A 41 3.80 13.30 -6.55
N ARG A 42 4.12 12.43 -7.52
CA ARG A 42 3.14 11.93 -8.49
C ARG A 42 2.01 11.14 -7.82
N VAL A 43 2.34 10.32 -6.82
CA VAL A 43 1.35 9.56 -6.02
C VAL A 43 0.50 10.50 -5.18
N ARG A 44 1.10 11.56 -4.60
CA ARG A 44 0.37 12.63 -3.91
C ARG A 44 -0.64 13.31 -4.83
N ASP A 45 -0.19 13.81 -5.98
CA ASP A 45 -1.05 14.48 -6.97
C ASP A 45 -2.20 13.57 -7.44
N LEU A 46 -1.92 12.27 -7.59
CA LEU A 46 -2.90 11.26 -7.97
C LEU A 46 -4.02 11.16 -6.92
N PHE A 47 -3.67 10.97 -5.65
CA PHE A 47 -4.67 10.80 -4.58
C PHE A 47 -5.33 12.12 -4.16
N GLU A 48 -4.68 13.27 -4.35
CA GLU A 48 -5.33 14.58 -4.22
C GLU A 48 -6.42 14.78 -5.29
N SER A 49 -6.16 14.32 -6.52
CA SER A 49 -7.10 14.42 -7.63
C SER A 49 -8.20 13.36 -7.57
N PHE A 50 -7.87 12.17 -7.07
CA PHE A 50 -8.73 10.99 -7.03
C PHE A 50 -8.60 10.28 -5.67
N PRO A 51 -9.29 10.78 -4.64
CA PRO A 51 -9.17 10.25 -3.28
C PRO A 51 -9.60 8.79 -3.19
N ALA A 52 -8.87 7.98 -2.43
CA ALA A 52 -9.21 6.60 -2.11
C ALA A 52 -9.40 6.45 -0.59
N PRO A 53 -10.63 6.34 -0.09
CA PRO A 53 -10.89 6.22 1.35
C PRO A 53 -10.08 5.10 2.00
N ALA A 54 -9.45 5.38 3.14
CA ALA A 54 -8.52 4.51 3.88
C ALA A 54 -7.27 4.02 3.11
N HIS A 55 -7.13 4.33 1.82
CA HIS A 55 -6.07 3.85 0.92
C HIS A 55 -5.41 4.98 0.11
N GLY A 56 -5.52 6.23 0.59
CA GLY A 56 -4.96 7.41 -0.05
C GLY A 56 -3.46 7.62 0.20
N ILE A 57 -3.01 8.86 0.04
CA ILE A 57 -1.59 9.24 0.15
C ILE A 57 -0.99 8.94 1.53
N GLU A 58 -1.77 9.08 2.61
CA GLU A 58 -1.30 8.83 3.97
C GLU A 58 -0.95 7.35 4.16
N HIS A 59 -1.74 6.45 3.58
CA HIS A 59 -1.46 5.01 3.60
C HIS A 59 -0.21 4.68 2.78
N ALA A 60 -0.14 5.13 1.53
CA ALA A 60 1.03 4.91 0.68
C ALA A 60 2.32 5.43 1.34
N GLN A 61 2.26 6.60 1.98
CA GLN A 61 3.40 7.17 2.70
C GLN A 61 3.82 6.32 3.90
N ARG A 62 2.89 5.88 4.75
CA ARG A 62 3.24 5.04 5.91
C ARG A 62 3.82 3.70 5.49
N VAL A 63 3.26 3.06 4.46
CA VAL A 63 3.82 1.83 3.88
C VAL A 63 5.22 2.08 3.31
N ALA A 64 5.42 3.16 2.56
CA ALA A 64 6.74 3.53 2.02
C ALA A 64 7.78 3.80 3.11
N MET A 65 7.38 4.36 4.26
CA MET A 65 8.32 4.51 5.39
C MET A 65 8.58 3.18 6.08
N ARG A 66 7.52 2.39 6.32
CA ARG A 66 7.64 1.12 7.04
C ARG A 66 8.46 0.09 6.27
N ILE A 67 8.30 0.04 4.95
CA ILE A 67 9.05 -0.88 4.10
C ILE A 67 10.55 -0.56 4.10
N LYS A 68 10.95 0.70 4.29
CA LYS A 68 12.38 1.08 4.46
C LYS A 68 12.96 0.47 5.72
N ASP A 69 12.28 0.66 6.85
CA ASP A 69 12.72 0.14 8.14
C ASP A 69 12.90 -1.38 8.11
N ILE A 70 11.98 -2.09 7.44
CA ILE A 70 12.05 -3.55 7.25
C ILE A 70 13.20 -3.91 6.31
N ALA A 71 13.31 -3.25 5.15
CA ALA A 71 14.35 -3.53 4.16
C ALA A 71 15.76 -3.33 4.72
N GLU A 72 15.98 -2.30 5.52
CA GLU A 72 17.25 -2.02 6.19
C GLU A 72 17.65 -3.17 7.14
N GLN A 73 16.71 -3.64 7.96
CA GLN A 73 16.95 -4.72 8.91
C GLN A 73 17.11 -6.08 8.23
N GLU A 74 16.41 -6.29 7.12
CA GLU A 74 16.49 -7.51 6.32
C GLU A 74 17.68 -7.52 5.34
N GLY A 75 18.43 -6.42 5.24
CA GLY A 75 19.59 -6.28 4.36
C GLY A 75 19.25 -6.22 2.86
N GLU A 76 18.07 -5.70 2.51
CA GLU A 76 17.59 -5.58 1.13
C GLU A 76 17.77 -4.16 0.57
N ASP A 77 17.51 -3.99 -0.74
CA ASP A 77 17.58 -2.69 -1.41
C ASP A 77 16.48 -1.75 -0.88
N VAL A 78 16.88 -0.86 0.03
CA VAL A 78 16.01 0.12 0.70
C VAL A 78 15.37 1.09 -0.30
N PHE A 79 16.12 1.56 -1.29
CA PHE A 79 15.59 2.48 -2.31
C PHE A 79 14.49 1.80 -3.12
N PHE A 80 14.74 0.56 -3.56
CA PHE A 80 13.81 -0.18 -4.37
C PHE A 80 12.55 -0.56 -3.58
N CYS A 81 12.70 -0.90 -2.30
CA CYS A 81 11.58 -1.13 -1.39
C CYS A 81 10.76 0.15 -1.16
N GLU A 82 11.39 1.30 -0.88
CA GLU A 82 10.66 2.56 -0.75
C GLU A 82 9.83 2.88 -2.00
N LEU A 83 10.42 2.68 -3.18
CA LEU A 83 9.73 2.87 -4.46
C LEU A 83 8.52 1.92 -4.61
N LEU A 84 8.66 0.64 -4.23
CA LEU A 84 7.55 -0.32 -4.17
C LEU A 84 6.41 0.18 -3.26
N GLY A 85 6.75 0.64 -2.06
CA GLY A 85 5.77 1.12 -1.07
C GLY A 85 4.95 2.30 -1.58
N TRP A 86 5.57 3.26 -2.27
CA TRP A 86 4.85 4.37 -2.89
C TRP A 86 3.90 3.93 -4.01
N LEU A 87 4.25 2.88 -4.75
CA LEU A 87 3.55 2.50 -5.98
C LEU A 87 2.48 1.42 -5.82
N HIS A 88 2.46 0.68 -4.71
CA HIS A 88 1.66 -0.56 -4.63
C HIS A 88 0.15 -0.37 -4.84
N ASP A 89 -0.42 0.70 -4.28
CA ASP A 89 -1.86 0.93 -4.24
C ASP A 89 -2.35 2.06 -5.16
N VAL A 90 -1.54 2.52 -6.11
CA VAL A 90 -1.94 3.61 -7.06
C VAL A 90 -3.20 3.27 -7.86
N GLY A 91 -3.50 1.98 -8.06
CA GLY A 91 -4.71 1.49 -8.70
C GLY A 91 -6.00 1.77 -7.92
N ARG A 92 -5.93 2.06 -6.61
CA ARG A 92 -7.08 2.44 -5.77
C ARG A 92 -7.78 3.69 -6.29
N ALA A 93 -7.02 4.64 -6.84
CA ALA A 93 -7.58 5.84 -7.48
C ALA A 93 -8.51 5.50 -8.66
N ALA A 94 -8.16 4.47 -9.44
CA ALA A 94 -9.01 3.98 -10.54
C ALA A 94 -10.17 3.13 -10.02
N GLU A 95 -9.94 2.31 -9.00
CA GLU A 95 -10.94 1.42 -8.42
C GLU A 95 -12.18 2.19 -7.93
N PHE A 96 -11.99 3.33 -7.26
CA PHE A 96 -13.07 4.14 -6.70
C PHE A 96 -13.72 5.13 -7.68
N HIS A 97 -13.04 5.50 -8.78
CA HIS A 97 -13.49 6.59 -9.65
C HIS A 97 -13.75 6.19 -11.10
N ASN A 98 -13.07 5.18 -11.63
CA ASN A 98 -13.17 4.78 -13.03
C ASN A 98 -12.71 3.34 -13.27
N ASN A 99 -13.59 2.38 -12.96
CA ASN A 99 -13.31 0.95 -13.05
C ASN A 99 -14.40 0.17 -13.81
N PRO A 100 -14.59 0.42 -15.13
CA PRO A 100 -15.67 -0.21 -15.90
C PRO A 100 -15.52 -1.73 -16.06
N GLU A 101 -14.30 -2.25 -15.91
CA GLU A 101 -13.99 -3.69 -16.00
C GLU A 101 -14.05 -4.39 -14.62
N ASN A 102 -14.39 -3.66 -13.55
CA ASN A 102 -14.44 -4.16 -12.17
C ASN A 102 -13.15 -4.89 -11.74
N LYS A 103 -12.00 -4.38 -12.19
CA LYS A 103 -10.68 -4.90 -11.83
C LYS A 103 -10.36 -4.55 -10.38
N GLN A 104 -9.65 -5.43 -9.71
CA GLN A 104 -9.13 -5.16 -8.37
C GLN A 104 -7.95 -4.18 -8.45
N HIS A 105 -7.73 -3.40 -7.39
CA HIS A 105 -6.71 -2.36 -7.35
C HIS A 105 -5.30 -2.84 -7.73
N GLN A 106 -4.89 -4.06 -7.36
CA GLN A 106 -3.59 -4.62 -7.73
C GLN A 106 -3.39 -4.77 -9.26
N GLU A 107 -4.45 -5.11 -10.00
CA GLU A 107 -4.40 -5.25 -11.46
C GLU A 107 -4.40 -3.86 -12.11
N LEU A 108 -5.14 -2.91 -11.51
CA LEU A 108 -5.13 -1.50 -11.92
C LEU A 108 -3.77 -0.85 -11.68
N SER A 109 -3.13 -1.10 -10.53
CA SER A 109 -1.76 -0.63 -10.23
C SER A 109 -0.77 -1.21 -11.23
N TYR A 110 -0.87 -2.52 -11.54
CA TYR A 110 -0.05 -3.18 -12.54
C TYR A 110 -0.21 -2.54 -13.93
N ASP A 111 -1.45 -2.34 -14.39
CA ASP A 111 -1.75 -1.73 -15.69
C ASP A 111 -1.23 -0.28 -15.76
N LEU A 112 -1.46 0.51 -14.70
CA LEU A 112 -1.01 1.91 -14.63
C LEU A 112 0.52 2.01 -14.63
N LEU A 113 1.21 1.14 -13.91
CA LEU A 113 2.66 1.18 -13.85
C LEU A 113 3.31 0.79 -15.18
N ARG A 114 2.73 -0.17 -15.93
CA ARG A 114 3.17 -0.48 -17.30
C ARG A 114 3.08 0.71 -18.24
N VAL A 115 2.06 1.55 -18.05
CA VAL A 115 1.91 2.80 -18.79
C VAL A 115 3.01 3.79 -18.37
N TRP A 116 3.21 3.98 -17.07
CA TRP A 116 4.25 4.90 -16.57
C TRP A 116 5.65 4.49 -17.03
N PHE A 117 5.98 3.20 -17.02
CA PHE A 117 7.26 2.70 -17.53
C PHE A 117 7.47 2.93 -19.02
N ARG A 118 6.42 3.15 -19.81
CA ARG A 118 6.52 3.47 -21.24
C ARG A 118 6.53 4.97 -21.50
N GLU A 119 5.79 5.74 -20.70
CA GLU A 119 5.43 7.13 -21.05
C GLU A 119 6.04 8.19 -20.11
N VAL A 120 6.64 7.78 -19.00
CA VAL A 120 7.20 8.70 -18.01
C VAL A 120 8.73 8.52 -17.94
N ASP A 121 9.45 9.54 -18.39
CA ASP A 121 10.91 9.51 -18.58
C ASP A 121 11.69 9.20 -17.30
N GLN A 122 11.19 9.65 -16.15
CA GLN A 122 11.84 9.45 -14.85
C GLN A 122 11.99 7.96 -14.51
N PHE A 123 11.07 7.10 -14.93
CA PHE A 123 11.16 5.65 -14.70
C PHE A 123 12.14 4.93 -15.63
N GLN A 124 12.71 5.61 -16.65
CA GLN A 124 13.70 4.98 -17.54
C GLN A 124 15.06 4.74 -16.87
N VAL A 125 15.28 5.31 -15.67
CA VAL A 125 16.47 5.00 -14.86
C VAL A 125 16.47 3.55 -14.34
N LEU A 126 15.30 2.91 -14.26
CA LEU A 126 15.15 1.53 -13.80
C LEU A 126 15.52 0.55 -14.92
N SER A 127 16.23 -0.51 -14.56
CA SER A 127 16.47 -1.63 -15.48
C SER A 127 15.17 -2.39 -15.78
N GLU A 128 15.16 -3.17 -16.85
CA GLU A 128 14.02 -4.05 -17.16
C GLU A 128 13.75 -5.08 -16.06
N SER A 129 14.80 -5.59 -15.38
CA SER A 129 14.61 -6.51 -14.25
C SER A 129 13.94 -5.81 -13.06
N GLN A 130 14.33 -4.58 -12.74
CA GLN A 130 13.72 -3.77 -11.69
C GLN A 130 12.25 -3.46 -12.01
N LYS A 131 11.94 -3.12 -13.26
CA LYS A 131 10.56 -2.91 -13.71
C LYS A 131 9.70 -4.17 -13.58
N LEU A 132 10.22 -5.34 -13.97
CA LEU A 132 9.52 -6.62 -13.83
C LEU A 132 9.27 -6.98 -12.37
N GLU A 133 10.24 -6.75 -11.49
CA GLU A 133 10.11 -6.99 -10.06
C GLU A 133 9.11 -6.04 -9.40
N LEU A 134 9.11 -4.75 -9.77
CA LEU A 134 8.08 -3.78 -9.36
C LEU A 134 6.68 -4.27 -9.75
N LEU A 135 6.52 -4.67 -11.02
CA LEU A 135 5.24 -5.18 -11.51
C LEU A 135 4.81 -6.47 -10.78
N TYR A 136 5.76 -7.36 -10.45
CA TYR A 136 5.46 -8.55 -9.68
C TYR A 136 4.98 -8.21 -8.27
N GLY A 137 5.76 -7.42 -7.53
CA GLY A 137 5.46 -7.04 -6.15
C GLY A 137 4.09 -6.36 -6.05
N ILE A 138 3.82 -5.43 -6.97
CA ILE A 138 2.58 -4.66 -7.00
C ILE A 138 1.39 -5.50 -7.43
N ARG A 139 1.52 -6.38 -8.43
CA ARG A 139 0.38 -7.20 -8.87
C ARG A 139 -0.02 -8.24 -7.83
N TRP A 140 0.97 -8.78 -7.11
CA TRP A 140 0.77 -9.93 -6.24
C TRP A 140 0.83 -9.62 -4.74
N HIS A 141 0.88 -8.35 -4.32
CA HIS A 141 0.92 -7.99 -2.89
C HIS A 141 -0.29 -8.50 -2.10
N TRP A 142 -1.44 -8.74 -2.73
CA TRP A 142 -2.61 -9.35 -2.08
C TRP A 142 -2.45 -10.85 -1.77
N ASN A 143 -1.55 -11.55 -2.45
CA ASN A 143 -1.42 -13.00 -2.37
C ASN A 143 -0.26 -13.36 -1.43
N ASP A 144 -0.58 -13.91 -0.25
CA ASP A 144 0.41 -14.27 0.79
C ASP A 144 1.42 -15.36 0.38
N ARG A 145 1.24 -15.99 -0.78
CA ARG A 145 2.18 -16.95 -1.36
C ARG A 145 3.05 -16.42 -2.49
N ALA A 146 2.92 -15.16 -2.90
CA ALA A 146 3.75 -14.57 -3.95
C ALA A 146 5.15 -14.22 -3.44
N ASP A 147 6.03 -15.22 -3.36
CA ASP A 147 7.38 -15.17 -2.78
C ASP A 147 8.51 -15.14 -3.84
N GLY A 148 8.19 -14.77 -5.08
CA GLY A 148 9.17 -14.71 -6.17
C GLY A 148 10.31 -13.71 -5.96
N TYR A 149 10.11 -12.72 -5.08
CA TYR A 149 11.11 -11.74 -4.69
C TYR A 149 11.01 -11.42 -3.19
N LYS A 150 12.16 -11.23 -2.53
CA LYS A 150 12.19 -10.87 -1.10
C LYS A 150 11.59 -9.48 -0.85
N THR A 151 11.80 -8.53 -1.77
CA THR A 151 11.17 -7.20 -1.78
C THR A 151 9.64 -7.27 -1.80
N ALA A 152 9.04 -8.26 -2.49
CA ALA A 152 7.60 -8.49 -2.49
C ALA A 152 7.08 -9.08 -1.16
N ILE A 153 7.91 -9.85 -0.43
CA ILE A 153 7.59 -10.27 0.95
C ILE A 153 7.62 -9.05 1.88
N ILE A 154 8.67 -8.23 1.79
CA ILE A 154 8.83 -7.02 2.61
C ILE A 154 7.69 -6.02 2.37
N LEU A 155 7.27 -5.80 1.11
CA LEU A 155 6.12 -4.95 0.79
C LEU A 155 4.84 -5.44 1.48
N ARG A 156 4.57 -6.75 1.39
CA ARG A 156 3.37 -7.36 1.98
C ARG A 156 3.37 -7.26 3.50
N ASP A 157 4.53 -7.41 4.12
CA ASP A 157 4.65 -7.22 5.56
C ASP A 157 4.41 -5.75 5.93
N ALA A 158 5.06 -4.79 5.25
CA ALA A 158 4.89 -3.37 5.50
C ALA A 158 3.42 -2.91 5.36
N ASP A 159 2.73 -3.37 4.31
CA ASP A 159 1.31 -3.11 4.09
C ASP A 159 0.43 -3.72 5.19
N LYS A 160 0.70 -4.98 5.58
CA LYS A 160 0.00 -5.63 6.70
C LYS A 160 0.18 -4.88 8.01
N LEU A 161 1.38 -4.38 8.32
CA LEU A 161 1.61 -3.63 9.56
C LEU A 161 0.80 -2.32 9.59
N ASP A 162 0.64 -1.62 8.46
CA ASP A 162 -0.19 -0.41 8.38
C ASP A 162 -1.71 -0.68 8.51
N ALA A 163 -2.09 -1.94 8.32
CA ALA A 163 -3.43 -2.46 8.51
C ALA A 163 -3.72 -2.88 9.97
N MET A 164 -2.74 -2.72 10.85
CA MET A 164 -2.82 -3.07 12.27
C MET A 164 -2.63 -1.83 13.16
N GLY A 165 -2.67 -2.03 14.48
CA GLY A 165 -2.53 -0.97 15.47
C GLY A 165 -3.73 -0.01 15.45
N ARG A 166 -3.57 1.13 16.13
CA ARG A 166 -4.63 2.13 16.22
C ARG A 166 -4.99 2.71 14.84
N ILE A 167 -3.97 3.00 14.03
CA ILE A 167 -4.15 3.53 12.67
C ILE A 167 -4.89 2.52 11.80
N GLY A 168 -4.49 1.24 11.83
CA GLY A 168 -5.19 0.19 11.11
C GLY A 168 -6.66 0.09 11.51
N LEU A 169 -6.95 0.15 12.81
CA LEU A 169 -8.33 0.16 13.31
C LEU A 169 -9.15 1.35 12.77
N ASP A 170 -8.61 2.57 12.84
CA ASP A 170 -9.28 3.77 12.34
C ASP A 170 -9.56 3.65 10.82
N ARG A 171 -8.63 3.06 10.06
CA ARG A 171 -8.79 2.77 8.62
C ARG A 171 -9.87 1.72 8.34
N ILE A 172 -10.02 0.70 9.19
CA ILE A 172 -11.09 -0.30 9.04
C ILE A 172 -12.45 0.39 9.09
N TYR A 173 -12.63 1.28 10.07
CA TYR A 173 -13.85 2.06 10.22
C TYR A 173 -14.11 2.96 9.01
N GLU A 174 -13.08 3.70 8.57
CA GLU A 174 -13.19 4.55 7.37
C GLU A 174 -13.55 3.73 6.13
N PHE A 175 -12.89 2.59 5.90
CA PHE A 175 -13.12 1.75 4.73
C PHE A 175 -14.52 1.11 4.74
N CYS A 176 -14.95 0.55 5.87
CA CYS A 176 -16.27 -0.05 6.00
C CYS A 176 -17.40 0.98 5.84
N ALA A 177 -17.17 2.25 6.22
CA ALA A 177 -18.13 3.33 5.98
C ALA A 177 -18.34 3.62 4.48
N HIS A 178 -17.35 3.32 3.63
CA HIS A 178 -17.40 3.53 2.18
C HIS A 178 -17.74 2.26 1.38
N VAL A 179 -17.64 1.08 1.99
CA VAL A 179 -17.91 -0.22 1.36
C VAL A 179 -19.04 -0.94 2.11
N PRO A 180 -20.31 -0.74 1.72
CA PRO A 180 -21.48 -1.20 2.50
C PRO A 180 -21.58 -2.72 2.67
N THR A 181 -20.90 -3.49 1.83
CA THR A 181 -20.90 -4.96 1.88
C THR A 181 -19.93 -5.53 2.92
N LEU A 182 -19.06 -4.69 3.50
CA LEU A 182 -18.04 -5.12 4.46
C LEU A 182 -18.39 -4.58 5.85
N SER A 183 -18.50 -5.48 6.83
CA SER A 183 -18.68 -5.10 8.22
C SER A 183 -17.34 -4.99 8.94
N VAL A 184 -17.23 -4.05 9.87
CA VAL A 184 -16.07 -3.87 10.75
C VAL A 184 -15.70 -5.19 11.43
N GLN A 185 -16.68 -5.92 11.95
CA GLN A 185 -16.43 -7.22 12.59
C GLN A 185 -15.82 -8.25 11.63
N THR A 186 -16.26 -8.29 10.37
CA THR A 186 -15.69 -9.21 9.36
C THR A 186 -14.24 -8.82 9.03
N ASP A 187 -13.99 -7.52 8.87
CA ASP A 187 -12.64 -7.02 8.59
C ASP A 187 -11.67 -7.27 9.76
N LEU A 188 -12.09 -7.02 11.00
CA LEU A 188 -11.34 -7.35 12.21
C LEU A 188 -10.98 -8.85 12.28
N ARG A 189 -11.88 -9.74 11.86
CA ARG A 189 -11.57 -11.18 11.77
C ARG A 189 -10.52 -11.47 10.70
N PHE A 190 -10.51 -10.75 9.57
CA PHE A 190 -9.46 -10.89 8.57
C PHE A 190 -8.08 -10.47 9.10
N ARG A 191 -8.02 -9.55 10.07
CA ARG A 191 -6.75 -9.18 10.72
C ARG A 191 -6.10 -10.35 11.46
N TYR A 192 -6.87 -11.28 12.02
CA TYR A 192 -6.32 -12.52 12.58
C TYR A 192 -5.62 -13.38 11.51
N HIS A 193 -6.20 -13.49 10.32
CA HIS A 193 -5.53 -14.17 9.21
C HIS A 193 -4.26 -13.43 8.80
N MET A 194 -4.33 -12.10 8.60
CA MET A 194 -3.20 -11.30 8.15
C MET A 194 -1.98 -11.41 9.07
N LYS A 195 -2.17 -11.45 10.41
CA LYS A 195 -1.07 -11.51 11.36
C LYS A 195 -0.22 -12.78 11.20
N ASP A 196 -0.84 -13.90 10.82
CA ASP A 196 -0.16 -15.19 10.65
C ASP A 196 0.71 -15.23 9.37
N PHE A 197 0.54 -14.24 8.49
CA PHE A 197 1.29 -14.09 7.24
C PHE A 197 2.32 -12.95 7.28
N ILE A 198 2.65 -12.41 8.45
CA ILE A 198 3.82 -11.53 8.61
C ILE A 198 5.08 -12.41 8.61
N ARG A 199 5.95 -12.23 7.61
CA ARG A 199 7.01 -13.22 7.28
C ARG A 199 8.41 -12.83 7.73
N THR A 200 8.81 -11.59 7.50
CA THR A 200 10.16 -11.10 7.78
C THR A 200 10.37 -10.98 9.27
N LYS A 201 11.61 -11.21 9.70
CA LYS A 201 11.97 -11.13 11.12
C LYS A 201 11.82 -9.69 11.60
N ALA A 202 12.23 -8.72 10.79
CA ALA A 202 12.06 -7.31 11.09
C ALA A 202 10.59 -6.91 11.28
N ALA A 203 9.68 -7.36 10.40
CA ALA A 203 8.26 -7.04 10.54
C ALA A 203 7.62 -7.71 11.77
N GLN A 204 8.00 -8.95 12.08
CA GLN A 204 7.56 -9.63 13.30
C GLN A 204 8.03 -8.89 14.56
N GLU A 205 9.29 -8.44 14.59
CA GLU A 205 9.82 -7.65 15.71
C GLU A 205 9.08 -6.32 15.87
N ILE A 206 8.79 -5.61 14.78
CA ILE A 206 7.98 -4.38 14.80
C ILE A 206 6.57 -4.67 15.32
N PHE A 207 5.92 -5.71 14.80
CA PHE A 207 4.56 -6.10 15.18
C PHE A 207 4.43 -6.33 16.69
N GLU A 208 5.35 -7.09 17.27
CA GLU A 208 5.37 -7.37 18.71
C GLU A 208 5.76 -6.13 19.54
N LYS A 209 6.82 -5.42 19.14
CA LYS A 209 7.33 -4.25 19.89
C LYS A 209 6.31 -3.12 19.95
N GLU A 210 5.61 -2.87 18.85
CA GLU A 210 4.59 -1.82 18.75
C GLU A 210 3.21 -2.29 19.20
N LYS A 211 3.07 -3.55 19.65
CA LYS A 211 1.81 -4.14 20.13
C LYS A 211 0.67 -3.96 19.13
N LEU A 212 0.97 -4.14 17.84
CA LEU A 212 0.06 -3.75 16.76
C LEU A 212 -1.26 -4.53 16.78
N PHE A 213 -1.31 -5.69 17.42
CA PHE A 213 -2.55 -6.47 17.49
C PHE A 213 -3.50 -6.04 18.61
N GLU A 214 -3.01 -5.39 19.68
CA GLU A 214 -3.81 -5.09 20.87
C GLU A 214 -5.09 -4.28 20.55
N PRO A 215 -5.04 -3.21 19.71
CA PRO A 215 -6.25 -2.45 19.38
C PRO A 215 -7.28 -3.27 18.58
N ILE A 216 -6.80 -4.15 17.69
CA ILE A 216 -7.64 -4.99 16.84
C ILE A 216 -8.38 -6.03 17.67
N GLU A 217 -7.66 -6.72 18.56
CA GLU A 217 -8.23 -7.74 19.44
C GLU A 217 -9.22 -7.12 20.44
N THR A 218 -8.85 -5.99 21.04
CA THR A 218 -9.71 -5.27 21.99
C THR A 218 -11.03 -4.86 21.35
N GLU A 219 -10.99 -4.29 20.15
CA GLU A 219 -12.20 -3.89 19.43
C GLU A 219 -13.07 -5.10 19.08
N LEU A 220 -12.47 -6.16 18.54
CA LEU A 220 -13.23 -7.34 18.16
C LEU A 220 -13.92 -7.97 19.37
N PHE A 221 -13.22 -8.11 20.50
CA PHE A 221 -13.80 -8.70 21.69
C PHE A 221 -14.92 -7.85 22.27
N THR A 222 -14.76 -6.51 22.27
CA THR A 222 -15.83 -5.59 22.67
C THR A 222 -17.09 -5.83 21.83
N LEU A 223 -16.96 -5.87 20.50
CA LEU A 223 -18.09 -6.12 19.60
C LEU A 223 -18.71 -7.51 19.75
N LEU A 224 -17.91 -8.52 20.13
CA LEU A 224 -18.41 -9.88 20.36
C LEU A 224 -19.15 -9.98 21.69
N ASP A 225 -18.63 -9.38 22.74
CA ASP A 225 -19.25 -9.35 24.06
C ASP A 225 -20.59 -8.62 24.03
N GLU A 226 -20.67 -7.49 23.31
CA GLU A 226 -21.92 -6.74 23.11
C GLU A 226 -22.99 -7.54 22.35
N ALA A 227 -22.60 -8.51 21.53
CA ALA A 227 -23.53 -9.34 20.76
C ALA A 227 -24.10 -10.52 21.55
N ILE A 228 -23.62 -10.78 22.77
CA ILE A 228 -24.09 -11.89 23.60
C ILE A 228 -25.47 -11.54 24.19
N VAL A 229 -26.49 -12.28 23.79
CA VAL A 229 -27.84 -12.19 24.35
C VAL A 229 -28.18 -13.44 25.18
N PRO A 230 -28.92 -13.32 26.30
CA PRO A 230 -29.37 -14.49 27.06
C PRO A 230 -30.18 -15.45 26.19
N CYS A 231 -29.94 -16.75 26.35
CA CYS A 231 -30.76 -17.79 25.72
C CYS A 231 -31.95 -18.13 26.62
N GLU A 232 -33.14 -18.16 26.03
CA GLU A 232 -34.38 -18.62 26.69
C GLU A 232 -34.72 -20.05 26.22
N LEU A 233 -35.37 -20.83 27.09
CA LEU A 233 -35.81 -22.21 26.82
C LEU A 233 -37.26 -22.26 26.34
#